data_AF-A0A139CX32-F1
#
_entry.id   AF-A0A139CX32-F1
#
_cell.length_a   1.000
_cell.length_b   1.000
_cell.length_c   1.000
_cell.angle_alpha   90.00
_cell.angle_beta   90.00
_cell.angle_gamma   90.00
#
_symmetry.space_group_name_H-M   'P 1'
#
loop_
_entity.id
_entity.type
_entity.pdbx_description
1 polymer ?
#
loop_
_entity_poly.entity_id
_entity_poly.type
_entity_poly.pdbx_seq_one_letter_code
_entity_poly.pdbx_strand_id
1 'polypeptide(L)'
;MVSGNLLEDQVSEEVIKYLEEKDDLCTCQQCQDDITALALSNLRPRYAGSEEGKVVISSVDLPSEQTKLDILRAIVNATKKVSKRPHHDR
;
A
#
# COMPACT_ATOMS: atom_id res chain seq x y z
N MET A 1 20.73 -3.51 8.10
CA MET A 1 19.47 -4.16 8.54
C MET A 1 18.33 -3.46 7.84
N VAL A 2 17.74 -4.11 6.83
CA VAL A 2 16.59 -3.56 6.09
C VAL A 2 15.35 -3.92 6.90
N SER A 3 14.92 -2.98 7.75
CA SER A 3 13.68 -3.04 8.52
C SER A 3 12.60 -2.24 7.80
N GLY A 4 12.33 -2.58 6.54
CA GLY A 4 11.18 -2.07 5.78
C GLY A 4 10.04 -3.09 5.84
N ASN A 5 8.79 -2.63 5.79
CA ASN A 5 7.67 -3.54 5.58
C ASN A 5 7.82 -4.11 4.16
N LEU A 6 7.87 -5.44 4.01
CA LEU A 6 8.08 -6.08 2.70
C LEU A 6 6.93 -5.79 1.70
N LEU A 7 5.82 -5.24 2.19
CA LEU A 7 4.67 -4.80 1.40
C LEU A 7 4.77 -3.35 0.91
N GLU A 8 5.70 -2.54 1.43
CA GLU A 8 5.74 -1.09 1.20
C GLU A 8 5.88 -0.72 -0.28
N ASP A 9 6.85 -1.33 -0.96
CA ASP A 9 7.08 -1.11 -2.39
C ASP A 9 5.86 -1.58 -3.21
N GLN A 10 5.32 -2.76 -2.90
CA GLN A 10 4.17 -3.32 -3.60
C GLN A 10 2.91 -2.47 -3.42
N VAL A 11 2.65 -1.97 -2.20
CA VAL A 11 1.50 -1.12 -1.93
C VAL A 11 1.67 0.22 -2.63
N SER A 12 2.88 0.81 -2.62
CA SER A 12 3.15 2.09 -3.29
C SER A 12 2.91 2.00 -4.79
N GLU A 13 3.41 0.95 -5.44
CA GLU A 13 3.17 0.71 -6.88
C GLU A 13 1.68 0.55 -7.20
N GLU A 14 0.94 -0.20 -6.39
CA GLU A 14 -0.49 -0.42 -6.61
C GLU A 14 -1.33 0.84 -6.33
N VAL A 15 -0.91 1.69 -5.39
CA VAL A 15 -1.53 3.01 -5.15
C VAL A 15 -1.37 3.92 -6.36
N ILE A 16 -0.17 4.00 -6.92
CA ILE A 16 0.11 4.83 -8.12
C ILE A 16 -0.79 4.38 -9.27
N LYS A 17 -0.78 3.08 -9.60
CA LYS A 17 -1.62 2.52 -10.67
C LYS A 17 -3.10 2.81 -10.43
N TYR A 18 -3.59 2.58 -9.21
CA TYR A 18 -5.00 2.80 -8.86
C TYR A 18 -5.42 4.27 -9.02
N LEU A 19 -4.54 5.22 -8.70
CA LEU A 19 -4.81 6.64 -8.86
C LEU A 19 -4.71 7.08 -10.32
N GLU A 20 -3.77 6.54 -11.10
CA GLU A 20 -3.65 6.80 -12.54
C GLU A 20 -4.86 6.27 -13.34
N GLU A 21 -5.47 5.17 -12.91
CA GLU A 21 -6.70 4.63 -13.51
C GLU A 21 -7.97 5.45 -13.17
N LYS A 22 -7.86 6.48 -12.32
CA LYS A 22 -8.99 7.24 -11.79
C LYS A 22 -8.78 8.75 -11.95
N ASP A 23 -9.35 9.29 -13.02
CA ASP A 23 -9.29 10.74 -13.33
C ASP A 23 -9.89 11.66 -12.24
N ASP A 24 -10.78 11.13 -11.39
CA ASP A 24 -11.48 11.91 -10.35
C ASP A 24 -10.67 12.12 -9.06
N LEU A 25 -9.48 11.53 -8.95
CA LEU A 25 -8.70 11.45 -7.71
C LEU A 25 -7.42 12.30 -7.79
N CYS A 26 -6.99 12.84 -6.65
CA CYS A 26 -5.75 13.61 -6.60
C CYS A 26 -4.55 12.66 -6.66
N THR A 27 -3.65 12.93 -7.61
CA THR A 27 -2.42 12.17 -7.85
C THR A 27 -1.17 12.85 -7.31
N CYS A 28 -1.29 13.89 -6.46
CA CYS A 28 -0.11 14.55 -5.90
C CYS A 28 0.66 13.64 -4.94
N GLN A 29 1.97 13.89 -4.77
CA GLN A 29 2.83 13.06 -3.93
C GLN A 29 2.31 12.94 -2.49
N GLN A 30 1.82 14.04 -1.90
CA GLN A 30 1.25 14.00 -0.54
C GLN A 30 0.03 13.06 -0.44
N CYS A 31 -0.87 13.09 -1.42
CA CYS A 31 -2.01 12.17 -1.44
C CYS A 31 -1.55 10.72 -1.60
N GLN A 32 -0.55 10.47 -2.44
CA GLN A 32 0.01 9.12 -2.62
C GLN A 32 0.62 8.62 -1.31
N ASP A 33 1.44 9.44 -0.65
CA ASP A 33 2.10 9.09 0.62
C ASP A 33 1.07 8.85 1.73
N ASP A 34 0.05 9.69 1.85
CA ASP A 34 -1.03 9.54 2.82
C ASP A 34 -1.84 8.26 2.58
N ILE A 35 -2.16 7.95 1.32
CA ILE A 35 -2.90 6.74 0.94
C ILE A 35 -2.05 5.50 1.25
N THR A 36 -0.76 5.51 0.89
CA THR A 36 0.17 4.41 1.18
C THR A 36 0.31 4.18 2.68
N ALA A 37 0.53 5.23 3.48
CA ALA A 37 0.62 5.13 4.93
C ALA A 37 -0.68 4.60 5.57
N LEU A 38 -1.84 5.08 5.12
CA LEU A 38 -3.14 4.60 5.57
C LEU A 38 -3.43 3.16 5.12
N ALA A 39 -2.98 2.76 3.94
CA ALA A 39 -3.12 1.40 3.46
C ALA A 39 -2.25 0.45 4.29
N LEU A 40 -0.97 0.76 4.44
CA LEU A 40 -0.01 -0.04 5.22
C LEU A 40 -0.41 -0.18 6.69
N SER A 41 -0.94 0.88 7.31
CA SER A 41 -1.42 0.81 8.70
C SER A 41 -2.64 -0.08 8.89
N ASN A 42 -3.47 -0.28 7.85
CA ASN A 42 -4.61 -1.20 7.89
C ASN A 42 -4.25 -2.63 7.46
N LEU A 43 -3.06 -2.83 6.88
CA LEU A 43 -2.55 -4.14 6.51
C LEU A 43 -1.77 -4.76 7.67
N ARG A 44 -1.77 -6.09 7.76
CA ARG A 44 -0.91 -6.78 8.71
C ARG A 44 0.54 -6.62 8.25
N PRO A 45 1.42 -5.99 9.05
CA PRO A 45 2.79 -5.79 8.61
C PRO A 45 3.52 -7.13 8.52
N ARG A 46 4.28 -7.32 7.44
CA ARG A 46 5.03 -8.53 7.15
C ARG A 46 6.50 -8.24 7.35
N TYR A 47 7.07 -8.77 8.44
CA TYR A 47 8.49 -8.66 8.75
C TYR A 47 9.12 -10.05 8.78
N ALA A 48 10.33 -10.16 8.25
CA ALA A 48 11.14 -11.37 8.37
C ALA A 48 12.47 -11.04 9.05
N GLY A 49 12.73 -11.72 10.16
CA GLY A 49 13.98 -11.62 10.92
C GLY A 49 15.13 -12.44 10.33
N SER A 50 14.86 -13.30 9.35
CA SER A 50 15.85 -14.11 8.63
C SER A 50 15.68 -14.00 7.12
N GLU A 51 16.73 -14.32 6.37
CA GLU A 51 16.73 -14.28 4.91
C GLU A 51 15.76 -15.31 4.31
N GLU A 52 15.66 -16.50 4.92
CA GLU A 52 14.70 -17.54 4.54
C GLU A 52 13.25 -17.09 4.76
N GLY A 53 12.99 -16.38 5.87
CA GLY A 53 11.67 -15.81 6.14
C GLY A 53 11.26 -14.76 5.10
N LYS A 54 12.22 -13.97 4.58
CA LYS A 54 11.95 -13.02 3.50
C LYS A 54 11.53 -13.76 2.23
N VAL A 55 12.23 -14.84 1.86
CA VAL A 55 11.90 -15.64 0.69
C VAL A 55 10.50 -16.24 0.81
N VAL A 56 10.13 -16.83 1.94
CA VAL A 56 8.80 -17.41 2.12
C VAL A 56 7.69 -16.36 2.00
N ILE A 57 7.86 -15.20 2.64
CA ILE A 57 6.88 -14.10 2.53
C ILE A 57 6.77 -13.63 1.08
N SER A 58 7.89 -13.37 0.42
CA SER A 58 7.92 -12.86 -0.96
C SER A 58 7.40 -13.86 -2.00
N SER A 59 7.63 -15.16 -1.81
CA SER A 59 7.27 -16.19 -2.79
C SER A 59 5.89 -16.80 -2.59
N VAL A 60 5.33 -16.75 -1.38
CA VAL A 60 4.08 -17.44 -1.04
C VAL A 60 2.99 -16.47 -0.58
N ASP A 61 3.33 -15.53 0.29
CA ASP A 61 2.35 -14.68 0.97
C ASP A 61 1.97 -13.45 0.13
N LEU A 62 2.98 -12.73 -0.41
CA LEU A 62 2.79 -11.57 -1.30
C LEU A 62 1.99 -11.88 -2.58
N PRO A 63 2.26 -12.97 -3.32
CA PRO A 63 1.53 -13.28 -4.55
C PRO A 63 0.14 -13.88 -4.30
N SER A 64 -0.23 -14.20 -3.05
CA SER A 64 -1.51 -14.81 -2.74
C SER A 64 -2.69 -13.89 -3.10
N GLU A 65 -3.78 -14.46 -3.61
CA GLU A 65 -4.98 -13.69 -3.97
C GLU A 65 -5.59 -12.96 -2.76
N GLN A 66 -5.49 -13.55 -1.58
CA GLN A 66 -5.96 -12.93 -0.33
C GLN A 66 -5.19 -11.65 -0.04
N THR A 67 -3.84 -11.69 -0.14
CA THR A 67 -3.00 -10.51 0.05
C THR A 67 -3.32 -9.41 -0.96
N LYS A 68 -3.50 -9.77 -2.24
CA LYS A 68 -3.91 -8.79 -3.27
C LYS A 68 -5.27 -8.15 -2.97
N LEU A 69 -6.26 -8.95 -2.57
CA LEU A 69 -7.59 -8.45 -2.20
C LEU A 69 -7.53 -7.54 -0.98
N ASP A 70 -6.72 -7.89 0.02
CA ASP A 70 -6.54 -7.09 1.23
C ASP A 70 -5.84 -5.76 0.92
N ILE A 71 -4.80 -5.77 0.07
CA ILE A 71 -4.13 -4.55 -0.42
C ILE A 71 -5.13 -3.66 -1.15
N LEU A 72 -5.89 -4.20 -2.11
CA LEU A 72 -6.87 -3.43 -2.87
C LEU A 72 -7.94 -2.81 -1.96
N ARG A 73 -8.46 -3.59 -1.00
CA ARG A 73 -9.42 -3.09 -0.01
C ARG A 73 -8.84 -1.96 0.84
N ALA A 74 -7.59 -2.10 1.27
CA ALA A 74 -6.90 -1.08 2.06
C ALA A 74 -6.71 0.21 1.25
N ILE A 75 -6.26 0.11 -0.01
CA ILE A 75 -6.10 1.24 -0.93
C ILE A 75 -7.45 1.94 -1.14
N VAL A 76 -8.50 1.22 -1.54
CA VAL A 76 -9.83 1.81 -1.79
C VAL A 76 -10.36 2.55 -0.56
N ASN A 77 -10.17 2.00 0.64
CA ASN A 77 -10.60 2.63 1.88
C ASN A 77 -9.75 3.85 2.25
N ALA A 78 -8.42 3.76 2.08
CA ALA A 78 -7.49 4.84 2.31
C ALA A 78 -7.77 6.02 1.37
N THR A 79 -7.91 5.76 0.07
CA THR A 79 -8.24 6.78 -0.92
C THR A 79 -9.56 7.47 -0.61
N LYS A 80 -10.62 6.72 -0.26
CA LYS A 80 -11.89 7.34 0.18
C LYS A 80 -11.73 8.27 1.39
N LYS A 81 -10.78 7.98 2.29
CA LYS A 81 -10.53 8.79 3.48
C LYS A 81 -9.74 10.05 3.12
N VAL A 82 -8.68 9.91 2.33
CA VAL A 82 -7.83 11.02 1.87
C VAL A 82 -8.60 11.94 0.93
N SER A 83 -9.36 11.43 -0.04
CA SER A 83 -10.18 12.25 -0.94
C SER A 83 -11.25 13.08 -0.22
N LYS A 84 -11.72 12.65 0.96
CA LYS A 84 -12.69 13.43 1.76
C LYS A 84 -12.06 14.58 2.53
N ARG A 85 -10.79 14.43 2.94
CA ARG A 85 -10.04 15.42 3.72
C ARG A 85 -8.58 15.40 3.27
N PRO A 86 -8.29 15.91 2.06
CA PRO A 86 -6.94 15.96 1.56
C PRO A 86 -6.07 16.82 2.48
N HIS A 87 -4.86 16.34 2.76
CA HIS A 87 -3.85 17.09 3.53
C HIS A 87 -2.98 18.00 2.65
N HIS A 88 -3.08 17.86 1.32
CA HIS A 88 -2.39 18.76 0.41
C HIS A 88 -3.08 20.12 0.39
N ASP A 89 -2.31 21.20 0.57
CA ASP A 89 -2.77 22.55 0.26
C ASP A 89 -3.02 22.60 -1.24
N ARG A 90 -4.23 23.02 -1.62
CA ARG A 90 -4.69 23.09 -3.00
C ARG A 90 -4.79 24.53 -3.45
#